data_AF-A0A5U5DVS9-F1
#
_entry.id   AF-A0A5U5DVS9-F1
#
_cell.length_a   1.000
_cell.length_b   1.000
_cell.length_c   1.000
_cell.angle_alpha   90.00
_cell.angle_beta   90.00
_cell.angle_gamma   90.00
#
_symmetry.space_group_name_H-M   'P 1'
#
loop_
_entity.id
_entity.type
_entity.pdbx_description
1 polymer ?
#
loop_
_entity_poly.entity_id
_entity_poly.type
_entity_poly.pdbx_seq_one_letter_code
_entity_poly.pdbx_strand_id
1 'polypeptide(L)'
;MQQINFYRQRVAINVLAKDIANAKAIYEAAEGHAVIGVLSAQFATVEEGVPEVKRWMAEVPSISVGLGAGDPAQYYKAAMIAAHTHPAHVNQTFTG
;
A
#
# COMPACT_ATOMS: atom_id res chain seq x y z
N MET A 1 10.28 7.67 2.38
CA MET A 1 10.02 6.88 1.17
C MET A 1 10.32 5.43 1.47
N GLN A 2 9.36 4.54 1.23
CA GLN A 2 9.55 3.10 1.42
C GLN A 2 10.04 2.44 0.13
N GLN A 3 10.53 1.21 0.23
CA GLN A 3 11.01 0.42 -0.90
C GLN A 3 10.51 -1.02 -0.80
N ILE A 4 10.45 -1.70 -1.95
CA ILE A 4 10.14 -3.12 -2.01
C ILE A 4 11.41 -3.92 -1.74
N ASN A 5 11.38 -4.80 -0.74
CA ASN A 5 12.46 -5.73 -0.48
C ASN A 5 12.25 -7.04 -1.26
N PHE A 6 12.86 -7.15 -2.44
CA PHE A 6 12.72 -8.35 -3.27
C PHE A 6 13.56 -9.52 -2.76
N TYR A 7 12.94 -10.68 -2.59
CA TYR A 7 13.61 -11.95 -2.34
C TYR A 7 14.60 -12.23 -3.47
N ARG A 8 15.89 -12.31 -3.10
CA ARG A 8 17.02 -12.50 -4.02
C ARG A 8 17.00 -11.53 -5.22
N GLN A 9 16.51 -10.31 -5.03
CA GLN A 9 16.35 -9.31 -6.09
C GLN A 9 15.39 -9.71 -7.22
N ARG A 10 14.43 -10.62 -6.95
CA ARG A 10 13.55 -11.18 -8.00
C ARG A 10 12.06 -11.15 -7.67
N VAL A 11 11.65 -11.50 -6.46
CA VAL A 11 10.24 -11.75 -6.13
C VAL A 11 9.83 -11.02 -4.86
N ALA A 12 8.65 -10.39 -4.87
CA ALA A 12 7.96 -9.93 -3.67
C ALA A 12 6.48 -10.23 -3.85
N ILE A 13 5.79 -10.61 -2.77
CA ILE A 13 4.34 -10.84 -2.81
C ILE A 13 3.58 -9.55 -2.51
N ASN A 14 2.41 -9.36 -3.13
CA ASN A 14 1.51 -8.25 -2.84
C ASN A 14 0.19 -8.82 -2.29
N VAL A 15 -0.12 -8.49 -1.04
CA VAL A 15 -1.27 -9.06 -0.32
C VAL A 15 -1.97 -7.99 0.52
N LEU A 16 -3.28 -8.16 0.73
CA LEU A 16 -4.06 -7.28 1.61
C LEU A 16 -3.86 -7.65 3.08
N ALA A 17 -4.03 -6.67 3.95
CA ALA A 17 -4.12 -6.87 5.39
C ALA A 17 -5.41 -6.27 5.93
N LYS A 18 -6.05 -6.96 6.88
CA LYS A 18 -7.30 -6.50 7.49
C LYS A 18 -7.10 -5.34 8.48
N ASP A 19 -5.95 -5.30 9.14
CA ASP A 19 -5.54 -4.33 10.14
C ASP A 19 -4.01 -4.29 10.28
N ILE A 20 -3.47 -3.37 11.09
CA ILE A 20 -2.02 -3.21 11.28
C ILE A 20 -1.39 -4.44 11.95
N ALA A 21 -2.07 -5.10 12.88
CA ALA A 21 -1.54 -6.29 13.54
C ALA A 21 -1.34 -7.42 12.52
N ASN A 22 -2.31 -7.61 11.62
CA ASN A 22 -2.20 -8.53 10.51
C ASN A 22 -1.13 -8.10 9.50
N ALA A 23 -0.98 -6.81 9.23
CA ALA A 23 0.07 -6.29 8.35
C ALA A 23 1.47 -6.65 8.85
N LYS A 24 1.72 -6.48 10.15
CA LYS A 24 2.98 -6.89 10.80
C LYS A 24 3.22 -8.38 10.70
N ALA A 25 2.20 -9.18 11.03
CA ALA A 25 2.29 -10.64 10.98
C ALA A 25 2.57 -11.15 9.55
N ILE A 26 1.96 -10.56 8.53
CA ILE A 26 2.23 -10.90 7.11
C ILE A 26 3.65 -10.52 6.74
N TYR A 27 4.09 -9.31 7.08
CA TYR A 27 5.43 -8.84 6.73
C TYR A 27 6.52 -9.69 7.39
N GLU A 28 6.33 -10.09 8.65
CA GLU A 28 7.20 -11.03 9.36
C GLU A 28 7.20 -12.41 8.71
N ALA A 29 6.01 -12.98 8.41
CA ALA A 29 5.89 -14.29 7.77
C ALA A 29 6.48 -14.34 6.37
N ALA A 30 6.52 -13.20 5.67
CA ALA A 30 7.16 -13.07 4.36
C ALA A 30 8.68 -12.80 4.45
N GLU A 31 9.27 -12.79 5.65
CA GLU A 31 10.66 -12.40 5.89
C GLU A 31 11.00 -11.01 5.29
N GLY A 32 10.00 -10.12 5.31
CA GLY A 32 10.07 -8.79 4.73
C GLY A 32 9.95 -8.72 3.20
N HIS A 33 9.69 -9.83 2.51
CA HIS A 33 9.55 -9.89 1.05
C HIS A 33 8.12 -9.71 0.55
N ALA A 34 7.39 -8.76 1.15
CA ALA A 34 6.00 -8.44 0.82
C ALA A 34 5.74 -6.94 0.81
N VAL A 35 4.81 -6.51 -0.05
CA VAL A 35 4.14 -5.21 0.06
C VAL A 35 2.71 -5.41 0.57
N ILE A 36 2.29 -4.59 1.53
CA ILE A 36 0.99 -4.74 2.19
C ILE A 36 -0.01 -3.72 1.66
N GLY A 37 -1.13 -4.20 1.13
CA GLY A 37 -2.15 -3.39 0.49
C GLY A 37 -3.02 -2.59 1.45
N VAL A 38 -3.09 -1.27 1.25
CA VAL A 38 -4.07 -0.36 1.86
C VAL A 38 -4.89 0.27 0.73
N LEU A 39 -6.22 0.20 0.81
CA LEU A 39 -7.10 0.50 -0.33
C LEU A 39 -7.68 1.91 -0.23
N SER A 40 -7.50 2.72 -1.28
CA SER A 40 -8.02 4.09 -1.34
C SER A 40 -9.56 4.14 -1.33
N ALA A 41 -10.23 3.11 -1.85
CA ALA A 41 -11.69 2.96 -1.76
C ALA A 41 -12.24 2.96 -0.33
N GLN A 42 -11.42 2.71 0.70
CA GLN A 42 -11.85 2.75 2.10
C GLN A 42 -12.00 4.18 2.65
N PHE A 43 -11.49 5.18 1.95
CA PHE A 43 -11.50 6.58 2.37
C PHE A 43 -12.46 7.38 1.51
N ALA A 44 -13.19 8.33 2.10
CA ALA A 44 -14.02 9.23 1.31
C ALA A 44 -13.13 10.21 0.51
N THR A 45 -12.02 10.67 1.11
CA THR A 45 -11.16 11.71 0.53
C THR A 45 -9.66 11.36 0.58
N VAL A 46 -8.84 12.16 -0.11
CA VAL A 46 -7.37 12.04 -0.05
C VAL A 46 -6.87 12.46 1.33
N GLU A 47 -7.48 13.49 1.91
CA GLU A 47 -7.16 14.07 3.21
C GLU A 47 -7.37 13.07 4.35
N GLU A 48 -8.35 12.17 4.21
CA GLU A 48 -8.55 11.03 5.12
C GLU A 48 -7.53 9.91 4.88
N GLY A 49 -7.24 9.60 3.62
CA GLY A 49 -6.37 8.47 3.27
C GLY A 49 -4.90 8.69 3.58
N VAL A 50 -4.39 9.92 3.44
CA VAL A 50 -2.98 10.25 3.72
C VAL A 50 -2.55 9.95 5.16
N PRO A 51 -3.22 10.47 6.21
CA PRO A 51 -2.84 10.18 7.59
C PRO A 51 -2.99 8.70 7.93
N GLU A 52 -4.01 8.03 7.38
CA GLU A 52 -4.19 6.59 7.60
C GLU A 52 -3.04 5.79 6.97
N VAL A 53 -2.70 6.02 5.70
CA VAL A 53 -1.56 5.34 5.07
C VAL A 53 -0.25 5.63 5.82
N LYS A 54 -0.03 6.86 6.30
CA LYS A 54 1.14 7.18 7.15
C LYS A 54 1.15 6.39 8.46
N ARG A 55 -0.01 6.18 9.09
CA ARG A 55 -0.15 5.36 10.30
C ARG A 55 0.27 3.92 10.04
N TRP A 56 -0.10 3.34 8.89
CA TRP A 56 0.34 2.01 8.48
C TRP A 56 1.85 1.97 8.16
N MET A 57 2.37 2.99 7.47
CA MET A 57 3.78 3.09 7.11
C MET A 57 4.73 3.23 8.31
N ALA A 58 4.26 3.78 9.42
CA ALA A 58 5.02 3.84 10.68
C ALA A 58 5.26 2.45 11.28
N GLU A 59 4.41 1.49 10.94
CA GLU A 59 4.37 0.16 11.56
C GLU A 59 4.89 -0.96 10.64
N VAL A 60 4.82 -0.75 9.33
CA VAL A 60 5.27 -1.72 8.32
C VAL A 60 6.05 -0.98 7.22
N PRO A 61 7.28 -1.43 6.88
CA PRO A 61 8.19 -0.68 6.02
C PRO A 61 7.91 -0.82 4.51
N SER A 62 6.86 -1.55 4.10
CA SER A 62 6.54 -1.79 2.69
C SER A 62 5.03 -1.80 2.43
N ILE A 63 4.46 -0.61 2.25
CA ILE A 63 3.04 -0.41 1.93
C ILE A 63 2.83 -0.33 0.41
N SER A 64 1.71 -0.92 -0.04
CA SER A 64 1.17 -0.82 -1.39
C SER A 64 -0.15 -0.03 -1.33
N VAL A 65 -0.18 1.20 -1.85
CA VAL A 65 -1.45 1.92 -2.01
C VAL A 65 -2.22 1.31 -3.19
N GLY A 66 -3.45 0.87 -2.95
CA GLY A 66 -4.30 0.20 -3.94
C GLY A 66 -5.60 0.94 -4.22
N LEU A 67 -6.23 0.64 -5.36
CA LEU A 67 -7.53 1.20 -5.74
C LEU A 67 -8.67 0.64 -4.86
N GLY A 68 -8.76 -0.68 -4.82
CA GLY A 68 -9.90 -1.43 -4.27
C GLY A 68 -10.74 -2.00 -5.41
N ALA A 69 -10.90 -3.33 -5.43
CA ALA A 69 -11.61 -4.08 -6.49
C ALA A 69 -11.16 -3.80 -7.95
N GLY A 70 -10.00 -3.16 -8.15
CA GLY A 70 -9.56 -2.69 -9.47
C GLY A 70 -10.40 -1.55 -10.04
N ASP A 71 -11.14 -0.82 -9.19
CA ASP A 71 -12.04 0.25 -9.61
C ASP A 71 -11.26 1.46 -10.20
N PRO A 72 -11.41 1.76 -11.50
CA PRO A 72 -10.72 2.88 -12.13
C PRO A 72 -11.13 4.23 -11.56
N ALA A 73 -12.31 4.37 -10.94
CA ALA A 73 -12.74 5.63 -10.34
C ALA A 73 -11.85 6.06 -9.16
N GLN A 74 -11.09 5.14 -8.57
CA GLN A 74 -10.18 5.42 -7.47
C GLN A 74 -8.80 5.93 -7.91
N TYR A 75 -8.54 6.05 -9.23
CA TYR A 75 -7.22 6.38 -9.76
C TYR A 75 -6.63 7.64 -9.13
N TYR A 76 -7.42 8.72 -9.07
CA TYR A 76 -6.99 10.02 -8.55
C TYR A 76 -6.64 9.92 -7.07
N LYS A 77 -7.50 9.25 -6.30
CA LYS A 77 -7.30 9.09 -4.86
C LYS A 77 -6.06 8.27 -4.55
N ALA A 78 -5.85 7.15 -5.25
CA ALA A 78 -4.64 6.33 -5.09
C ALA A 78 -3.36 7.10 -5.46
N ALA A 79 -3.37 7.83 -6.58
CA ALA A 79 -2.22 8.62 -7.02
C ALA A 79 -1.87 9.74 -6.03
N MET A 80 -2.87 10.50 -5.58
CA MET A 80 -2.66 11.62 -4.65
C MET A 80 -2.24 11.14 -3.26
N ILE A 81 -2.84 10.06 -2.74
CA ILE A 81 -2.37 9.46 -1.48
C ILE A 81 -0.91 9.03 -1.62
N ALA A 82 -0.54 8.35 -2.70
CA ALA A 82 0.82 7.91 -2.94
C ALA A 82 1.82 9.08 -3.04
N ALA A 83 1.46 10.16 -3.74
CA ALA A 83 2.30 11.35 -3.88
C ALA A 83 2.65 11.99 -2.52
N HIS A 84 1.73 11.97 -1.56
CA HIS A 84 1.96 12.53 -0.22
C HIS A 84 2.68 11.57 0.74
N THR A 85 2.63 10.26 0.47
CA THR A 85 3.06 9.21 1.42
C THR A 85 4.37 8.54 1.01
N HIS A 86 4.69 8.53 -0.29
CA HIS A 86 5.86 7.85 -0.86
C HIS A 86 5.95 6.36 -0.42
N PRO A 87 4.89 5.56 -0.68
CA PRO A 87 4.83 4.15 -0.31
C PRO A 87 5.79 3.32 -1.16
N ALA A 88 5.99 2.04 -0.83
CA ALA A 88 6.86 1.16 -1.60
C ALA A 88 6.28 0.82 -2.98
N HIS A 89 4.95 0.77 -3.08
CA HIS A 89 4.24 0.37 -4.29
C HIS A 89 2.93 1.15 -4.44
N VAL A 90 2.48 1.35 -5.68
CA VAL A 90 1.20 1.97 -6.02
C VAL A 90 0.56 1.15 -7.13
N ASN A 91 -0.70 0.73 -6.93
CA ASN A 91 -1.50 0.16 -8.01
C ASN A 91 -2.17 1.29 -8.77
N GLN A 92 -2.07 1.25 -10.09
CA GLN A 92 -2.73 2.23 -10.95
C GLN A 92 -3.27 1.58 -12.23
N THR A 93 -4.33 2.17 -12.77
CA THR A 93 -4.79 1.88 -14.13
C THR A 93 -3.85 2.51 -15.16
N PHE A 94 -3.96 2.15 -16.43
CA PHE A 94 -3.07 2.71 -17.45
C PHE A 94 -3.17 4.25 -17.58
N THR A 95 -4.35 4.82 -17.33
CA THR A 95 -4.64 6.25 -17.53
C THR A 95 -4.59 7.09 -16.25
N GLY A 96 -4.13 6.51 -15.14
CA GLY A 96 -4.21 7.15 -13.83
C GLY A 96 -2.91 7.73 -13.29
#